data_AF-A0A7Y0SCQ2-F1
#
_entry.id   AF-A0A7Y0SCQ2-F1
#
_cell.length_a   1.000
_cell.length_b   1.000
_cell.length_c   1.000
_cell.angle_alpha   90.00
_cell.angle_beta   90.00
_cell.angle_gamma   90.00
#
_symmetry.space_group_name_H-M   'P 1'
#
loop_
_entity.id
_entity.type
_entity.pdbx_description
1 polymer ?
#
loop_
_entity_poly.entity_id
_entity_poly.type
_entity_poly.pdbx_seq_one_letter_code
_entity_poly.pdbx_strand_id
1 'polypeptide(L)'
;QYVLGRPTIYVVVDRSSRMIVGLHVSLYHASWRAARQALANCFLPKSEYCRQFGIEIEDSEWPVAHIPQSLVCDNGEMIGLKPQQALTPMTQL
;
A
#
# COMPACT_ATOMS: atom_id res chain seq x y z
N GLN A 1 -29.79 9.63 0.30
CA GLN A 1 -28.48 9.00 0.59
C GLN A 1 -27.96 8.37 -0.71
N TYR A 2 -26.73 8.68 -1.12
CA TYR A 2 -26.09 8.03 -2.26
C TYR A 2 -25.26 6.85 -1.77
N VAL A 3 -25.54 5.64 -2.27
CA VAL A 3 -24.75 4.45 -1.97
C VAL A 3 -23.61 4.37 -2.99
N LEU A 4 -22.37 4.59 -2.52
CA LEU A 4 -21.17 4.63 -3.38
C LEU A 4 -20.67 3.24 -3.81
N GLY A 5 -21.24 2.17 -3.26
CA GLY A 5 -20.80 0.79 -3.49
C GLY A 5 -19.87 0.27 -2.39
N ARG A 6 -19.21 -0.86 -2.65
CA ARG A 6 -18.29 -1.52 -1.70
C ARG A 6 -16.86 -1.04 -1.95
N PRO A 7 -16.15 -0.50 -0.93
CA PRO A 7 -14.75 -0.17 -1.08
C PRO A 7 -13.86 -1.40 -1.05
N THR A 8 -12.73 -1.32 -1.75
CA THR A 8 -11.60 -2.24 -1.65
C THR A 8 -10.45 -1.53 -0.94
N ILE A 9 -9.89 -2.22 0.06
CA ILE A 9 -8.80 -1.71 0.89
C ILE A 9 -7.60 -2.62 0.70
N TYR A 10 -6.47 -2.05 0.28
CA TYR A 10 -5.17 -2.70 0.30
C TYR A 10 -4.35 -2.18 1.46
N VAL A 11 -3.74 -3.08 2.20
CA VAL A 11 -2.89 -2.78 3.35
C VAL A 11 -1.56 -3.49 3.16
N VAL A 12 -0.46 -2.77 3.38
CA VAL A 12 0.89 -3.34 3.46
C VAL A 12 1.26 -3.36 4.94
N VAL A 13 1.58 -4.54 5.44
CA VAL A 13 1.86 -4.76 6.86
C VAL A 13 3.30 -5.24 7.01
N ASP A 14 4.07 -4.57 7.86
CA ASP A 14 5.39 -5.06 8.23
C ASP A 14 5.27 -6.32 9.09
N ARG A 15 6.02 -7.36 8.74
CA ARG A 15 5.93 -8.66 9.41
C ARG A 15 6.47 -8.60 10.84
N SER A 16 7.52 -7.80 11.07
CA SER A 16 8.22 -7.74 12.36
C SER A 16 7.43 -6.96 13.40
N SER A 17 7.09 -5.71 13.07
CA SER A 17 6.39 -4.79 13.97
C SER A 17 4.87 -4.93 13.95
N ARG A 18 4.30 -5.59 12.93
CA ARG A 18 2.86 -5.60 12.61
C ARG A 18 2.28 -4.22 12.29
N MET A 19 3.14 -3.22 12.10
CA MET A 19 2.72 -1.88 11.71
C MET A 19 2.15 -1.88 10.29
N ILE A 20 1.08 -1.14 10.08
CA ILE A 20 0.60 -0.84 8.73
C ILE A 20 1.58 0.18 8.14
N VAL A 21 2.34 -0.25 7.13
CA VAL A 21 3.35 0.61 6.49
C VAL A 21 2.83 1.28 5.24
N GLY A 22 1.76 0.77 4.64
CA GLY A 22 1.11 1.36 3.46
C GLY A 22 -0.39 1.05 3.40
N LEU A 23 -1.17 1.97 2.84
CA LEU A 23 -2.61 1.87 2.71
C LEU A 23 -3.09 2.42 1.36
N HIS A 24 -4.10 1.79 0.78
CA HIS A 24 -4.88 2.38 -0.30
C HIS A 24 -6.35 1.96 -0.22
N VAL A 25 -7.25 2.95 -0.28
CA VAL A 25 -8.71 2.74 -0.29
C VAL A 25 -9.25 3.22 -1.64
N SER A 26 -10.04 2.40 -2.31
CA SER A 26 -10.69 2.78 -3.57
C SER A 26 -12.03 2.07 -3.77
N LEU A 27 -12.83 2.55 -4.72
CA LEU A 27 -14.02 1.85 -5.22
C LEU A 27 -13.69 0.95 -6.44
N TYR A 28 -12.41 0.79 -6.76
CA TYR A 28 -11.97 -0.10 -7.82
C TYR A 28 -11.98 -1.54 -7.33
N HIS A 29 -12.13 -2.48 -8.27
CA HIS A 29 -11.98 -3.89 -7.96
C HIS A 29 -10.53 -4.22 -7.58
N ALA A 30 -10.39 -5.31 -6.82
CA ALA A 30 -9.12 -5.91 -6.46
C ALA A 30 -8.24 -6.06 -7.72
N SER A 31 -7.08 -5.41 -7.73
CA SER A 31 -6.20 -5.33 -8.88
C SER A 31 -4.80 -4.88 -8.50
N TRP A 32 -3.81 -5.23 -9.34
CA TRP A 32 -2.44 -4.71 -9.24
C TRP A 32 -2.40 -3.18 -9.18
N ARG A 33 -3.33 -2.49 -9.85
CA ARG A 33 -3.42 -1.03 -9.83
C ARG A 33 -3.70 -0.48 -8.43
N ALA A 34 -4.55 -1.13 -7.66
CA ALA A 34 -4.82 -0.73 -6.29
C ALA A 34 -3.66 -1.14 -5.35
N ALA A 35 -3.10 -2.34 -5.54
CA ALA A 35 -1.95 -2.81 -4.77
C ALA A 35 -0.73 -1.88 -4.91
N ARG A 36 -0.37 -1.45 -6.13
CA ARG A 36 0.76 -0.52 -6.36
C ARG A 36 0.58 0.83 -5.68
N GLN A 37 -0.65 1.28 -5.44
CA GLN A 37 -0.88 2.54 -4.74
C GLN A 37 -0.63 2.39 -3.24
N ALA A 38 -1.00 1.25 -2.65
CA ALA A 38 -0.64 0.94 -1.27
C ALA A 38 0.88 0.81 -1.10
N LEU A 39 1.58 0.24 -2.10
CA LEU A 39 3.05 0.20 -2.13
C LEU A 39 3.67 1.58 -2.30
N ALA A 40 3.15 2.44 -3.18
CA ALA A 40 3.63 3.81 -3.30
C ALA A 40 3.47 4.57 -1.98
N ASN A 41 2.33 4.42 -1.30
CA ASN A 41 2.12 4.94 0.04
C ASN A 41 3.13 4.37 1.04
N CYS A 42 3.50 3.09 0.94
CA CYS A 42 4.53 2.46 1.77
C CYS A 42 5.88 3.21 1.72
N PHE A 43 6.27 3.68 0.54
CA PHE A 43 7.58 4.29 0.33
C PHE A 43 7.63 5.79 0.66
N LEU A 44 6.47 6.46 0.70
CA LEU A 44 6.38 7.90 0.88
C LEU A 44 6.11 8.30 2.34
N PRO A 45 6.48 9.54 2.75
CA PRO A 45 6.15 10.10 4.06
C PRO A 45 4.64 10.16 4.29
N LYS A 46 4.21 9.73 5.48
CA LYS A 46 2.78 9.63 5.81
C LYS A 46 2.18 10.99 6.10
N SER A 47 2.96 11.91 6.67
CA SER A 47 2.54 13.31 6.85
C SER A 47 2.13 13.97 5.53
N GLU A 48 2.92 13.79 4.46
CA GLU A 48 2.59 14.33 3.13
C GLU A 48 1.35 13.67 2.52
N TYR A 49 1.24 12.35 2.64
CA TYR A 49 0.07 11.61 2.17
C TYR A 49 -1.21 12.06 2.90
N CYS A 50 -1.19 12.11 4.23
CA CYS A 50 -2.34 12.49 5.05
C CYS A 50 -2.78 13.93 4.78
N ARG A 51 -1.82 14.84 4.53
CA ARG A 51 -2.11 16.24 4.19
C ARG A 51 -2.96 16.39 2.94
N GLN A 52 -2.84 15.49 1.96
CA GLN A 52 -3.67 15.49 0.74
C GLN A 52 -5.16 15.26 1.04
N PHE A 53 -5.48 14.69 2.21
CA PHE A 53 -6.84 14.45 2.69
C PHE A 53 -7.26 15.41 3.80
N GLY A 54 -6.47 16.46 4.07
CA GLY A 54 -6.73 17.41 5.15
C GLY A 54 -6.46 16.86 6.55
N ILE A 55 -5.64 15.81 6.66
CA ILE A 55 -5.22 15.20 7.93
C ILE A 55 -3.80 15.65 8.21
N GLU A 56 -3.59 16.36 9.33
CA GLU A 56 -2.27 16.76 9.77
C GLU A 56 -1.74 15.78 10.82
N ILE A 57 -0.58 15.18 10.51
CA ILE A 57 0.18 14.34 11.43
C ILE A 57 1.65 14.71 11.36
N GLU A 58 2.36 14.48 12.45
CA GLU A 58 3.81 14.49 12.49
C GLU A 58 4.37 13.17 11.93
N ASP A 59 5.59 13.20 11.39
CA ASP A 59 6.28 11.98 10.94
C ASP A 59 6.54 11.00 12.11
N SER A 60 6.54 11.49 13.35
CA SER A 60 6.69 10.69 14.58
C SER A 60 5.47 9.79 14.84
N GLU A 61 4.28 10.20 14.39
CA GLU A 61 3.01 9.48 14.61
C GLU A 61 2.88 8.28 13.67
N TRP A 62 3.47 8.35 12.48
CA TRP A 62 3.52 7.24 11.53
C TRP A 62 4.91 7.13 10.86
N PRO A 63 5.92 6.66 11.62
CA PRO A 63 7.34 6.82 11.29
C PRO A 63 7.86 5.74 10.32
N VAL A 64 7.17 5.56 9.19
CA VAL A 64 7.53 4.55 8.19
C VAL A 64 7.45 5.14 6.79
N ALA A 65 8.58 5.21 6.08
CA ALA A 65 8.67 5.69 4.71
C ALA A 65 9.88 5.06 4.02
N HIS A 66 9.87 3.73 3.95
CA HIS A 66 11.04 2.95 3.53
C HIS A 66 10.66 1.92 2.48
N ILE A 67 11.67 1.50 1.73
CA ILE A 67 11.55 0.42 0.76
C ILE A 67 11.66 -0.91 1.53
N PRO A 68 10.68 -1.82 1.40
CA PRO A 68 10.72 -3.12 2.07
C PRO A 68 11.87 -3.97 1.52
N GLN A 69 12.54 -4.69 2.40
CA GLN A 69 13.62 -5.60 2.00
C GLN A 69 13.08 -6.79 1.20
N SER A 70 11.96 -7.37 1.64
CA SER A 70 11.24 -8.38 0.91
C SER A 70 9.74 -8.11 0.96
N LEU A 71 9.06 -8.39 -0.15
CA LEU A 71 7.63 -8.28 -0.30
C LEU A 71 7.06 -9.69 -0.49
N VAL A 72 6.21 -10.08 0.46
CA VAL A 72 5.41 -11.31 0.37
C VAL A 72 3.98 -10.89 0.13
N CYS A 73 3.35 -11.47 -0.89
CA CYS A 73 1.95 -11.23 -1.19
C CYS A 73 1.29 -12.55 -1.53
N ASP A 74 0.00 -12.66 -1.22
CA ASP A 74 -0.77 -13.80 -1.68
C ASP A 74 -0.90 -13.73 -3.21
N ASN A 75 -0.87 -14.89 -3.85
CA ASN A 75 -0.58 -15.11 -5.26
C ASN A 75 -1.63 -14.54 -6.25
N GLY A 76 -2.55 -13.68 -5.81
CA GLY A 76 -3.61 -13.09 -6.65
C GLY A 76 -3.08 -11.99 -7.59
N GLU A 77 -2.99 -10.77 -7.09
CA GLU A 77 -2.76 -9.57 -7.91
C GLU A 77 -1.29 -9.36 -8.30
N MET A 78 -0.40 -10.19 -7.75
CA MET A 78 1.06 -10.04 -7.83
C MET A 78 1.73 -11.05 -8.77
N ILE A 79 0.98 -12.02 -9.31
CA ILE A 79 1.48 -13.03 -10.27
C ILE A 79 1.55 -12.52 -11.72
N GLY A 80 1.08 -11.30 -11.99
CA GLY A 80 1.13 -10.72 -13.34
C GLY A 80 2.53 -10.28 -13.80
N LEU A 81 2.74 -10.22 -15.12
CA LEU A 81 3.98 -9.71 -15.75
C LEU A 81 4.36 -8.30 -15.27
N LYS A 82 3.36 -7.44 -14.99
CA LYS A 82 3.57 -6.06 -14.54
C LYS A 82 4.13 -5.99 -13.10
N PRO A 83 3.53 -6.67 -12.10
CA PRO A 83 4.14 -6.76 -10.77
C PRO A 83 5.53 -7.38 -10.80
N GLN A 84 5.75 -8.45 -11.57
CA GLN A 84 7.08 -9.05 -11.72
C GLN A 84 8.11 -8.00 -12.16
N GLN A 85 7.91 -7.33 -13.30
CA GLN A 85 8.86 -6.31 -13.77
C GLN A 85 9.17 -5.20 -12.76
N ALA A 86 8.18 -4.79 -11.95
CA ALA A 86 8.33 -3.70 -10.99
C ALA A 86 8.95 -4.15 -9.66
N LEU A 87 8.79 -5.42 -9.27
CA LEU A 87 9.06 -5.88 -7.91
C LEU A 87 9.98 -7.09 -7.81
N THR A 88 10.41 -7.71 -8.92
CA THR A 88 11.32 -8.88 -8.93
C THR A 88 12.50 -8.78 -7.95
N PRO A 89 13.22 -7.65 -7.77
CA PRO A 89 14.32 -7.61 -6.80
C PRO A 89 13.88 -7.75 -5.33
N MET A 90 12.60 -7.56 -5.01
CA MET A 90 12.05 -7.56 -3.65
C MET A 90 11.00 -8.66 -3.40
N THR A 91 10.36 -9.22 -4.44
CA THR A 91 9.32 -10.24 -4.27
C THR A 91 9.90 -11.63 -4.04
N GLN A 92 9.48 -12.28 -2.95
CA GLN A 92 9.60 -13.72 -2.79
C GLN A 92 8.25 -14.34 -3.15
N LEU A 93 8.17 -14.90 -4.36
CA LEU A 93 7.02 -15.69 -4.83
C LEU A 93 7.08 -17.12 -4.27
#